data_AF-A0A3M2GX51-F1
#
_entry.id   AF-A0A3M2GX51-F1
#
_cell.length_a   1.000
_cell.length_b   1.000
_cell.length_c   1.000
_cell.angle_alpha   90.00
_cell.angle_beta   90.00
_cell.angle_gamma   90.00
#
_symmetry.space_group_name_H-M   'P 1'
#
loop_
_entity.id
_entity.type
_entity.pdbx_description
1 polymer ?
#
loop_
_entity_poly.entity_id
_entity_poly.type
_entity_poly.pdbx_seq_one_letter_code
_entity_poly.pdbx_strand_id
1 'polypeptide(L)'
;MEKRGLLLQTYSNNHIFIYLESAGNLPPEKFASFAKEAVSALQEIKGKRYYERMHFSLSCPVAVAFCFGVAYGHYDRGHIYNYTKGYQRVLSLEFLREVIEGKA
;
A
#
# COMPACT_ATOMS: atom_id res chain seq x y z
N MET A 1 -2.80 -16.92 -7.91
CA MET A 1 -2.86 -16.19 -6.62
C MET A 1 -1.86 -16.86 -5.70
N GLU A 2 -0.99 -16.09 -5.05
CA GLU A 2 0.11 -16.58 -4.22
C GLU A 2 -0.17 -16.26 -2.74
N LYS A 3 0.18 -17.18 -1.85
CA LYS A 3 -0.02 -17.03 -0.40
C LYS A 3 1.30 -16.69 0.29
N ARG A 4 1.26 -15.73 1.22
CA ARG A 4 2.40 -15.35 2.05
C ARG A 4 1.93 -14.98 3.44
N GLY A 5 2.22 -15.80 4.44
CA GLY A 5 1.82 -15.50 5.83
C GLY A 5 0.32 -15.24 5.94
N LEU A 6 -0.05 -14.00 6.28
CA LEU A 6 -1.44 -13.56 6.47
C LEU A 6 -2.14 -13.11 5.17
N LEU A 7 -1.43 -12.99 4.06
CA LEU A 7 -1.95 -12.37 2.83
C LEU A 7 -2.03 -13.31 1.63
N LEU A 8 -3.00 -12.99 0.77
CA LEU A 8 -3.12 -13.48 -0.60
C LEU A 8 -2.75 -12.34 -1.55
N GLN A 9 -1.91 -12.63 -2.54
CA GLN A 9 -1.50 -11.66 -3.54
C GLN A 9 -1.78 -12.15 -4.96
N THR A 10 -2.10 -11.22 -5.85
CA THR A 10 -2.11 -11.44 -7.29
C THR A 10 -1.75 -10.15 -8.00
N TYR A 11 -1.07 -10.26 -9.13
CA TYR A 11 -0.69 -9.10 -9.92
C TYR A 11 -0.81 -9.40 -11.41
N SER A 12 -1.05 -8.34 -12.17
CA SER A 12 -0.99 -8.29 -13.63
C SER A 12 0.05 -7.25 -14.04
N ASN A 13 0.11 -6.89 -15.32
CA ASN A 13 1.05 -5.87 -15.79
C ASN A 13 0.90 -4.54 -15.02
N ASN A 14 -0.34 -4.10 -14.75
CA ASN A 14 -0.61 -2.76 -14.22
C ASN A 14 -1.36 -2.76 -12.86
N HIS A 15 -1.75 -3.92 -12.34
CA HIS A 15 -2.50 -4.01 -11.10
C HIS A 15 -1.85 -4.99 -10.14
N ILE A 16 -1.73 -4.58 -8.88
CA ILE A 16 -1.28 -5.42 -7.77
C ILE A 16 -2.41 -5.43 -6.74
N PHE A 17 -2.80 -6.63 -6.35
CA PHE A 17 -3.82 -6.83 -5.33
C PHE A 17 -3.24 -7.62 -4.17
N ILE A 18 -3.45 -7.12 -2.96
CA ILE A 18 -3.02 -7.74 -1.70
C ILE A 18 -4.25 -7.78 -0.80
N TYR A 19 -4.60 -8.96 -0.33
CA TYR A 19 -5.78 -9.22 0.48
C TYR A 19 -5.39 -9.96 1.75
N LEU A 20 -6.19 -9.79 2.81
CA LEU A 20 -6.16 -10.70 3.94
C LEU A 20 -6.66 -12.08 3.49
N GLU A 21 -5.96 -13.15 3.85
CA GLU A 21 -6.37 -14.52 3.49
C GLU A 21 -7.70 -14.91 4.18
N SER A 22 -7.83 -14.56 5.46
CA SER A 22 -9.00 -14.90 6.26
C SER A 22 -10.13 -13.90 6.06
N ALA A 23 -11.37 -14.40 6.04
CA ALA A 23 -12.54 -13.54 6.14
C ALA A 23 -12.61 -12.87 7.53
N GLY A 24 -13.14 -11.63 7.57
CA GLY A 24 -13.36 -10.89 8.81
C GLY A 24 -12.27 -9.87 9.14
N ASN A 25 -12.28 -9.40 10.39
CA ASN A 25 -11.36 -8.36 10.84
C ASN A 25 -10.01 -8.98 11.23
N LEU A 26 -8.93 -8.37 10.75
CA LEU A 26 -7.60 -8.64 11.26
C LEU A 26 -7.52 -8.19 12.74
N PRO A 27 -7.02 -9.01 13.66
CA PRO A 27 -6.80 -8.58 15.04
C PRO A 27 -5.79 -7.41 15.11
N PRO A 28 -6.01 -6.39 15.96
CA PRO A 28 -5.15 -5.21 16.02
C PRO A 28 -3.66 -5.51 16.22
N GLU A 29 -3.34 -6.52 17.03
CA GLU A 29 -1.98 -6.98 17.30
C GLU A 29 -1.24 -7.50 16.04
N LYS A 30 -1.98 -7.82 14.98
CA LYS A 30 -1.43 -8.27 13.69
C LYS A 30 -1.33 -7.16 12.63
N PHE A 31 -1.75 -5.92 12.92
CA PHE A 31 -1.73 -4.83 11.94
C PHE A 31 -0.32 -4.53 11.42
N ALA A 32 0.65 -4.44 12.34
CA ALA A 32 2.02 -4.14 11.98
C ALA A 32 2.67 -5.25 11.15
N SER A 33 2.47 -6.52 11.52
CA SER A 33 3.01 -7.66 10.76
C SER A 33 2.37 -7.75 9.37
N PHE A 34 1.05 -7.60 9.28
CA PHE A 34 0.34 -7.59 8.00
C PHE A 34 0.84 -6.46 7.08
N ALA A 35 0.95 -5.24 7.59
CA ALA A 35 1.44 -4.11 6.80
C ALA A 35 2.87 -4.34 6.28
N LYS A 36 3.76 -4.87 7.14
CA LYS A 36 5.13 -5.22 6.76
C LYS A 36 5.17 -6.30 5.67
N GLU A 37 4.35 -7.34 5.80
CA GLU A 37 4.24 -8.40 4.79
C GLU A 37 3.73 -7.85 3.47
N ALA A 38 2.69 -7.01 3.49
CA ALA A 38 2.12 -6.37 2.31
C ALA A 38 3.12 -5.47 1.59
N VAL A 39 3.89 -4.66 2.32
CA VAL A 39 4.95 -3.83 1.72
C VAL A 39 6.08 -4.71 1.16
N SER A 40 6.47 -5.77 1.86
CA SER A 40 7.51 -6.68 1.39
C SER A 40 7.11 -7.37 0.07
N ALA A 41 5.87 -7.85 0.00
CA ALA A 41 5.25 -8.38 -1.21
C ALA A 41 5.27 -7.35 -2.35
N LEU A 42 4.85 -6.12 -2.06
CA LEU A 42 4.84 -5.04 -3.04
C LEU A 42 6.23 -4.73 -3.58
N GLN A 43 7.23 -4.60 -2.72
CA GLN A 43 8.61 -4.30 -3.12
C GLN A 43 9.23 -5.44 -3.95
N GLU A 44 8.89 -6.69 -3.64
CA GLU A 44 9.32 -7.84 -4.45
C GLU A 44 8.73 -7.78 -5.87
N ILE A 45 7.46 -7.43 -6.01
CA ILE A 45 6.81 -7.26 -7.32
C ILE A 45 7.42 -6.07 -8.08
N LYS A 46 7.66 -4.94 -7.39
CA LYS A 46 8.38 -3.79 -7.95
C LYS A 46 9.83 -4.12 -8.36
N GLY A 47 10.47 -5.07 -7.68
CA GLY A 47 11.80 -5.57 -8.07
C GLY A 47 11.79 -6.37 -9.38
N LYS A 48 10.65 -6.98 -9.74
CA LYS A 48 10.48 -7.80 -10.96
C LYS A 48 10.00 -6.97 -12.16
N ARG A 49 9.42 -5.79 -11.93
CA ARG A 49 8.73 -4.98 -12.94
C ARG A 49 8.96 -3.50 -12.64
N TYR A 50 9.34 -2.73 -13.65
CA TYR A 50 9.41 -1.29 -13.50
C TYR A 50 8.00 -0.67 -13.47
N TYR A 51 7.72 0.12 -12.44
CA TYR A 51 6.51 0.93 -12.32
C TYR A 51 6.93 2.39 -12.21
N GLU A 52 6.49 3.23 -13.16
CA GLU A 52 6.80 4.67 -13.15
C GLU A 52 6.12 5.38 -11.97
N ARG A 53 4.90 4.96 -11.64
CA ARG A 53 4.07 5.58 -10.60
C ARG A 53 3.19 4.54 -9.91
N MET A 54 3.14 4.62 -8.59
CA MET A 54 2.30 3.73 -7.78
C MET A 54 0.98 4.41 -7.42
N HIS A 55 -0.13 3.72 -7.65
CA HIS A 55 -1.47 4.21 -7.34
C HIS A 55 -2.08 3.35 -6.23
N PHE A 56 -2.30 3.95 -5.06
CA PHE A 56 -2.75 3.25 -3.86
C PHE A 56 -4.23 3.50 -3.58
N SER A 57 -4.99 2.41 -3.53
CA SER A 57 -6.38 2.39 -3.05
C SER A 57 -6.45 1.41 -1.88
N LEU A 58 -6.53 1.93 -0.66
CA LEU A 58 -6.46 1.13 0.57
C LEU A 58 -7.86 0.96 1.17
N SER A 59 -8.48 -0.19 0.92
CA SER A 59 -9.76 -0.56 1.53
C SER A 59 -9.52 -1.37 2.80
N CYS A 60 -8.94 -0.73 3.82
CA CYS A 60 -8.59 -1.36 5.09
C CYS A 60 -8.79 -0.39 6.27
N PRO A 61 -8.72 -0.88 7.54
CA PRO A 61 -8.74 0.01 8.70
C PRO A 61 -7.63 1.06 8.62
N VAL A 62 -7.93 2.29 9.05
CA VAL A 62 -6.97 3.43 9.00
C VAL A 62 -5.65 3.10 9.67
N ALA A 63 -5.66 2.36 10.79
CA ALA A 63 -4.45 1.93 11.47
C ALA A 63 -3.56 1.02 10.59
N VAL A 64 -4.15 0.12 9.79
CA VAL A 64 -3.40 -0.73 8.85
C VAL A 64 -2.82 0.11 7.73
N ALA A 65 -3.59 1.06 7.17
CA ALA A 65 -3.11 1.99 6.14
C ALA A 65 -1.95 2.85 6.66
N PHE A 66 -2.02 3.30 7.92
CA PHE A 66 -0.94 4.01 8.58
C PHE A 66 0.33 3.16 8.70
N CYS A 67 0.22 1.94 9.25
CA CYS A 67 1.36 1.02 9.34
C CYS A 67 1.97 0.71 7.96
N PHE A 68 1.12 0.56 6.93
CA PHE A 68 1.57 0.36 5.56
C PHE A 68 2.38 1.56 5.05
N GLY A 69 1.87 2.79 5.24
CA GLY A 69 2.58 4.01 4.85
C GLY A 69 3.94 4.16 5.56
N VAL A 70 4.00 3.86 6.85
CA VAL A 70 5.25 3.85 7.63
C VAL A 70 6.25 2.83 7.06
N ALA A 71 5.78 1.61 6.75
CA ALA A 71 6.64 0.56 6.20
C ALA A 71 7.08 0.83 4.75
N TYR A 72 6.21 1.46 3.94
CA TYR A 72 6.47 1.74 2.52
C TYR A 72 7.40 2.95 2.32
N GLY A 73 7.22 4.00 3.11
CA GLY A 73 7.96 5.26 2.98
C GLY A 73 7.40 6.20 1.90
N HIS A 74 8.16 7.24 1.56
CA HIS A 74 7.71 8.35 0.69
C HIS A 74 8.63 8.60 -0.52
N TYR A 75 9.61 7.72 -0.78
CA TYR A 75 10.61 7.95 -1.83
C TYR A 75 10.11 7.69 -3.25
N ASP A 76 9.12 6.80 -3.41
CA ASP A 76 8.54 6.49 -4.70
C ASP A 76 7.61 7.60 -5.22
N ARG A 77 7.41 7.63 -6.54
CA ARG A 77 6.39 8.47 -7.17
C ARG A 77 5.05 7.78 -7.09
N GLY A 78 4.00 8.50 -6.70
CA GLY A 78 2.72 7.87 -6.51
C GLY A 78 1.60 8.74 -6.01
N HIS A 79 0.41 8.15 -5.93
CA HIS A 79 -0.81 8.80 -5.49
C HIS A 79 -1.59 7.91 -4.54
N ILE A 80 -2.16 8.52 -3.51
CA ILE A 80 -3.13 7.88 -2.60
C ILE A 80 -4.52 8.36 -2.98
N TYR A 81 -5.45 7.42 -3.02
CA TYR A 81 -6.85 7.66 -3.35
C TYR A 81 -7.75 7.35 -2.16
N ASN A 82 -8.80 8.16 -1.98
CA ASN A 82 -9.89 7.90 -1.05
C ASN A 82 -11.18 7.63 -1.83
N TYR A 83 -12.00 6.69 -1.34
CA TYR A 83 -13.29 6.38 -1.93
C TYR A 83 -14.40 7.14 -1.19
N THR A 84 -15.14 8.00 -1.89
CA THR A 84 -16.30 8.73 -1.33
C THR A 84 -17.54 8.50 -2.18
N LYS A 85 -17.50 8.95 -3.44
CA LYS A 85 -18.48 8.69 -4.51
C LYS A 85 -17.76 8.26 -5.79
N GLY A 86 -16.67 7.50 -5.61
CA GLY A 86 -15.62 7.27 -6.59
C GLY A 86 -14.24 7.52 -5.97
N TYR A 87 -13.20 7.01 -6.63
CA TYR A 87 -11.81 7.21 -6.18
C TYR A 87 -11.33 8.62 -6.52
N GLN A 88 -11.02 9.40 -5.49
CA GLN A 88 -10.46 10.74 -5.61
C GLN A 88 -9.03 10.74 -5.11
N ARG A 89 -8.11 11.34 -5.88
CA ARG A 89 -6.72 11.52 -5.44
C ARG A 89 -6.69 12.50 -4.27
N VAL A 90 -6.14 12.06 -3.14
CA VAL A 90 -6.07 12.88 -1.91
C VAL A 90 -4.64 13.28 -1.56
N LEU A 91 -3.63 12.55 -2.05
CA LEU A 91 -2.23 12.85 -1.78
C LEU A 91 -1.34 12.40 -2.93
N SER A 92 -0.32 13.18 -3.28
CA SER A 92 0.83 12.69 -4.05
C SER A 92 2.02 12.43 -3.11
N LEU A 93 2.78 11.38 -3.39
CA LEU A 93 3.96 11.04 -2.59
C LEU A 93 5.08 12.07 -2.78
N GLU A 94 5.13 12.71 -3.95
CA GLU A 94 6.06 13.81 -4.21
C GLU A 94 5.80 15.02 -3.32
N PHE A 95 4.53 15.44 -3.20
CA PHE A 95 4.16 16.52 -2.29
C PHE A 95 4.46 16.15 -0.83
N LEU A 96 4.14 14.91 -0.43
CA LEU A 96 4.46 14.42 0.92
C LEU A 96 5.97 14.48 1.19
N ARG A 97 6.80 14.08 0.23
CA ARG A 97 8.26 14.18 0.34
C ARG A 97 8.73 15.63 0.45
N GLU A 98 8.19 16.53 -0.37
CA GLU A 98 8.53 17.96 -0.30
C GLU A 98 8.21 18.55 1.08
N VAL A 99 7.05 18.21 1.66
CA VAL A 99 6.69 18.62 3.02
C VAL A 99 7.66 18.06 4.06
N ILE A 100 7.99 16.75 3.98
CA ILE A 100 8.91 16.10 4.93
C ILE A 100 10.34 16.68 4.84
N GLU A 101 10.79 17.01 3.64
CA GLU A 101 12.14 17.55 3.39
C GLU A 101 12.21 19.09 3.60
N GLY A 102 11.11 19.74 3.97
CA GLY A 102 11.06 21.19 4.22
C GLY A 102 11.17 22.03 2.94
N LYS A 103 10.62 21.55 1.83
CA LYS A 103 10.69 22.16 0.48
C LYS A 103 9.33 22.62 -0.06
N ALA A 104 8.24 22.41 0.69
CA ALA A 104 6.87 22.77 0.32
C ALA A 104 6.47 24.18 0.74
#